data_AF-A0A9W6UBB4-F1
#
_entry.id   AF-A0A9W6UBB4-F1
#
_cell.length_a   1.000
_cell.length_b   1.000
_cell.length_c   1.000
_cell.angle_alpha   90.00
_cell.angle_beta   90.00
_cell.angle_gamma   90.00
#
_symmetry.space_group_name_H-M   'P 1'
#
loop_
_entity.id
_entity.type
_entity.pdbx_description
1 polymer ?
#
loop_
_entity_poly.entity_id
_entity_poly.type
_entity_poly.pdbx_seq_one_letter_code
_entity_poly.pdbx_strand_id
1 'polypeptide(L)'
;MSAVEGSDIVINLIGKHYQTKHILPWWINYTYDDVHVDVARTIAEVAKEAGVPRMVHVSSLLAQPNSPSEWAASKFRGEVAVRKAFPEANIVRPSNMFGPEDRLLVWMGNRLNYGGVPVVNNGDAVIQPVFVNDVAKAIYHITQDDTIQGKTFELVGDEEFTYKELADYVFDITKRNPTLVNLPLPVAQAIGYFCEQFPDPKFTRDWATLLSLNEVKTSDLPGLRELDVEPTKLEKEAPNFLIKFNPGGHFQEVSGYH
;
A
#
# COMPACT_ATOMS: atom_id res chain seq x y z
N MET A 1 -12.98 8.24 22.60
CA MET A 1 -14.45 8.39 22.52
C MET A 1 -14.87 9.64 21.77
N SER A 2 -14.45 10.86 22.16
CA SER A 2 -14.93 12.10 21.52
C SER A 2 -14.83 12.14 19.98
N ALA A 3 -13.82 11.51 19.38
CA ALA A 3 -13.65 11.50 17.92
C ALA A 3 -14.63 10.58 17.15
N VAL A 4 -15.29 9.62 17.82
CA VAL A 4 -16.26 8.69 17.19
C VAL A 4 -17.69 8.92 17.66
N GLU A 5 -17.88 9.82 18.62
CA GLU A 5 -19.19 10.10 19.20
C GLU A 5 -20.12 10.72 18.17
N GLY A 6 -21.30 10.14 17.99
CA GLY A 6 -22.27 10.57 16.97
C GLY A 6 -21.92 10.15 15.53
N SER A 7 -20.89 9.33 15.33
CA SER A 7 -20.53 8.83 13.99
C SER A 7 -21.39 7.65 13.58
N ASP A 8 -21.96 7.70 12.38
CA ASP A 8 -22.65 6.54 11.76
C ASP A 8 -21.68 5.52 11.18
N ILE A 9 -20.49 5.96 10.77
CA ILE A 9 -19.48 5.14 10.12
C ILE A 9 -18.09 5.55 10.64
N VAL A 10 -17.26 4.55 10.96
CA VAL A 10 -15.83 4.75 11.28
C VAL A 10 -14.97 4.01 10.27
N ILE A 11 -14.08 4.74 9.57
CA ILE A 11 -13.12 4.18 8.62
C ILE A 11 -11.72 4.33 9.20
N ASN A 12 -11.02 3.20 9.39
CA ASN A 12 -9.65 3.18 9.89
C ASN A 12 -8.65 2.96 8.74
N LEU A 13 -7.86 3.98 8.45
CA LEU A 13 -6.75 3.98 7.48
C LEU A 13 -5.37 4.10 8.15
N ILE A 14 -5.30 4.05 9.48
CA ILE A 14 -4.05 4.21 10.21
C ILE A 14 -3.13 3.01 9.91
N GLY A 15 -1.92 3.32 9.46
CA GLY A 15 -0.89 2.34 9.18
C GLY A 15 0.44 3.00 8.90
N LYS A 16 1.52 2.26 9.13
CA LYS A 16 2.88 2.74 8.86
C LYS A 16 3.72 1.60 8.30
N HIS A 17 4.44 1.86 7.22
CA HIS A 17 5.30 0.90 6.51
C HIS A 17 6.70 0.74 7.12
N TYR A 18 6.97 1.45 8.23
CA TYR A 18 8.18 1.31 9.02
C TYR A 18 7.88 1.60 10.49
N GLN A 19 8.72 1.09 11.40
CA GLN A 19 8.61 1.42 12.82
C GLN A 19 9.13 2.83 13.08
N THR A 20 8.35 3.66 13.76
CA THR A 20 8.69 5.08 13.97
C THR A 20 9.70 5.17 15.10
N LYS A 21 10.93 5.55 14.76
CA LYS A 21 12.02 5.72 15.73
C LYS A 21 12.07 7.13 16.30
N HIS A 22 12.56 7.22 17.52
CA HIS A 22 12.98 8.48 18.12
C HIS A 22 14.28 8.97 17.43
N ILE A 23 14.72 10.19 17.75
CA ILE A 23 16.02 10.69 17.26
C ILE A 23 17.20 9.83 17.74
N LEU A 24 17.00 9.07 18.83
CA LEU A 24 17.95 8.08 19.33
C LEU A 24 17.60 6.71 18.72
N PRO A 25 18.50 6.06 17.96
CA PRO A 25 18.17 4.88 17.14
C PRO A 25 17.66 3.65 17.90
N TRP A 26 18.01 3.52 19.19
CA TRP A 26 17.59 2.42 20.06
C TRP A 26 16.22 2.63 20.72
N TRP A 27 15.64 3.83 20.59
CA TRP A 27 14.33 4.14 21.14
C TRP A 27 13.30 4.17 20.01
N ILE A 28 12.33 3.26 20.07
CA ILE A 28 11.22 3.18 19.14
C ILE A 28 10.01 3.88 19.78
N ASN A 29 9.44 4.88 19.09
CA ASN A 29 8.24 5.57 19.56
C ASN A 29 6.98 4.74 19.29
N TYR A 30 6.92 4.13 18.10
CA TYR A 30 5.80 3.28 17.70
C TYR A 30 6.30 2.08 16.90
N THR A 31 6.03 0.88 17.42
CA THR A 31 6.28 -0.39 16.76
C THR A 31 5.17 -0.71 15.75
N TYR A 32 5.33 -1.80 15.00
CA TYR A 32 4.24 -2.27 14.13
C TYR A 32 3.02 -2.73 14.94
N ASP A 33 3.22 -3.34 16.10
CA ASP A 33 2.14 -3.82 16.96
C ASP A 33 1.34 -2.67 17.54
N ASP A 34 2.03 -1.62 18.01
CA ASP A 34 1.36 -0.42 18.52
C ASP A 34 0.41 0.17 17.46
N VAL A 35 0.87 0.25 16.20
CA VAL A 35 0.12 0.91 15.11
C VAL A 35 -0.94 0.00 14.49
N HIS A 36 -0.61 -1.26 14.20
CA HIS A 36 -1.49 -2.16 13.46
C HIS A 36 -2.38 -3.01 14.35
N VAL A 37 -1.97 -3.30 15.59
CA VAL A 37 -2.73 -4.14 16.51
C VAL A 37 -3.43 -3.30 17.55
N ASP A 38 -2.67 -2.54 18.35
CA ASP A 38 -3.22 -1.84 19.50
C ASP A 38 -4.12 -0.68 19.10
N VAL A 39 -3.65 0.21 18.23
CA VAL A 39 -4.48 1.31 17.71
C VAL A 39 -5.71 0.79 16.98
N ALA A 40 -5.57 -0.25 16.15
CA ALA A 40 -6.70 -0.81 15.41
C ALA A 40 -7.75 -1.42 16.36
N ARG A 41 -7.30 -2.17 17.37
CA ARG A 41 -8.14 -2.71 18.45
C ARG A 41 -8.85 -1.60 19.21
N THR A 42 -8.12 -0.58 19.66
CA THR A 42 -8.70 0.54 20.42
C THR A 42 -9.76 1.27 19.60
N ILE A 43 -9.54 1.51 18.31
CA ILE A 43 -10.56 2.11 17.44
C ILE A 43 -11.79 1.21 17.35
N ALA A 44 -11.62 -0.10 17.20
CA ALA A 44 -12.72 -1.04 17.13
C ALA A 44 -13.53 -1.13 18.43
N GLU A 45 -12.86 -1.22 19.58
CA GLU A 45 -13.48 -1.22 20.91
C GLU A 45 -14.27 0.07 21.14
N VAL A 46 -13.63 1.22 20.90
CA VAL A 46 -14.25 2.55 21.09
C VAL A 46 -15.41 2.79 20.12
N ALA A 47 -15.31 2.33 18.87
CA ALA A 47 -16.43 2.40 17.92
C ALA A 47 -17.60 1.52 18.34
N LYS A 48 -17.33 0.31 18.85
CA LYS A 48 -18.38 -0.60 19.36
C LYS A 48 -19.06 -0.04 20.59
N GLU A 49 -18.29 0.50 21.55
CA GLU A 49 -18.79 1.14 22.76
C GLU A 49 -19.65 2.37 22.45
N ALA A 50 -19.26 3.17 21.46
CA ALA A 50 -20.02 4.34 21.01
C ALA A 50 -21.28 3.98 20.20
N GLY A 51 -21.53 2.70 19.94
CA GLY A 51 -22.70 2.23 19.19
C GLY A 51 -22.64 2.55 17.70
N VAL A 52 -21.44 2.75 17.14
CA VAL A 52 -21.26 2.98 15.70
C VAL A 52 -21.78 1.76 14.93
N PRO A 53 -22.72 1.91 13.99
CA PRO A 53 -23.32 0.76 13.32
C PRO A 53 -22.38 0.12 12.30
N ARG A 54 -21.45 0.87 11.70
CA ARG A 54 -20.55 0.40 10.64
C ARG A 54 -19.10 0.80 10.87
N MET A 55 -18.21 -0.18 10.74
CA MET A 55 -16.77 0.04 10.77
C MET A 55 -16.12 -0.58 9.54
N VAL A 56 -15.21 0.17 8.91
CA VAL A 56 -14.31 -0.32 7.86
C VAL A 56 -12.88 -0.23 8.35
N HIS A 57 -12.14 -1.34 8.29
CA HIS A 57 -10.71 -1.38 8.61
C HIS A 57 -9.90 -1.72 7.36
N VAL A 58 -8.93 -0.86 7.02
CA VAL A 58 -8.07 -1.07 5.86
C VAL A 58 -6.75 -1.74 6.26
N SER A 59 -6.58 -2.96 5.79
CA SER A 59 -5.42 -3.80 5.99
C SER A 59 -4.49 -3.77 4.75
N SER A 60 -4.07 -4.94 4.24
CA SER A 60 -3.26 -5.13 3.04
C SER A 60 -3.49 -6.53 2.49
N LEU A 61 -3.35 -6.73 1.18
CA LEU A 61 -3.42 -8.04 0.54
C LEU A 61 -2.38 -9.03 1.11
N LEU A 62 -1.21 -8.54 1.53
CA LEU A 62 -0.15 -9.37 2.11
C LEU A 62 -0.39 -9.76 3.57
N ALA A 63 -1.50 -9.33 4.20
CA ALA A 63 -1.80 -9.64 5.59
C ALA A 63 -2.02 -11.15 5.81
N GLN A 64 -1.00 -11.83 6.32
CA GLN A 64 -1.00 -13.27 6.58
C GLN A 64 -0.33 -13.61 7.92
N PRO A 65 -0.80 -14.64 8.66
CA PRO A 65 -0.33 -14.95 10.01
C PRO A 65 1.16 -15.28 10.11
N ASN A 66 1.74 -15.92 9.08
CA ASN A 66 3.13 -16.37 9.05
C ASN A 66 3.91 -15.68 7.92
N SER A 67 3.59 -14.42 7.63
CA SER A 67 4.33 -13.67 6.62
C SER A 67 5.79 -13.49 7.03
N PRO A 68 6.76 -13.62 6.10
CA PRO A 68 8.17 -13.30 6.40
C PRO A 68 8.41 -11.81 6.62
N SER A 69 7.44 -10.95 6.25
CA SER A 69 7.42 -9.53 6.64
C SER A 69 6.65 -9.37 7.95
N GLU A 70 7.30 -8.76 8.93
CA GLU A 70 6.70 -8.40 10.21
C GLU A 70 5.60 -7.35 10.02
N TRP A 71 5.78 -6.44 9.06
CA TRP A 71 4.73 -5.48 8.70
C TRP A 71 3.46 -6.22 8.25
N ALA A 72 3.57 -7.17 7.33
CA ALA A 72 2.44 -7.95 6.84
C ALA A 72 1.82 -8.83 7.94
N ALA A 73 2.64 -9.48 8.78
CA ALA A 73 2.17 -10.29 9.90
C ALA A 73 1.42 -9.44 10.95
N SER A 74 1.92 -8.24 11.26
CA SER A 74 1.26 -7.31 12.19
C SER A 74 -0.08 -6.80 11.66
N LYS A 75 -0.22 -6.57 10.35
CA LYS A 75 -1.51 -6.22 9.71
C LYS A 75 -2.54 -7.34 9.90
N PHE A 76 -2.15 -8.61 9.74
CA PHE A 76 -3.04 -9.76 10.03
C PHE A 76 -3.43 -9.84 11.51
N ARG A 77 -2.48 -9.64 12.44
CA ARG A 77 -2.79 -9.58 13.87
C ARG A 77 -3.76 -8.44 14.21
N GLY A 78 -3.62 -7.30 13.53
CA GLY A 78 -4.55 -6.19 13.59
C GLY A 78 -5.97 -6.55 13.14
N GLU A 79 -6.10 -7.24 12.02
CA GLU A 79 -7.40 -7.73 11.54
C GLU A 79 -8.07 -8.65 12.55
N VAL A 80 -7.33 -9.57 13.16
CA VAL A 80 -7.85 -10.46 14.21
C VAL A 80 -8.32 -9.66 15.43
N ALA A 81 -7.57 -8.65 15.85
CA ALA A 81 -7.92 -7.81 16.99
C ALA A 81 -9.18 -6.96 16.71
N VAL A 82 -9.26 -6.34 15.52
CA VAL A 82 -10.46 -5.61 15.07
C VAL A 82 -11.66 -6.53 15.03
N ARG A 83 -11.53 -7.71 14.41
CA ARG A 83 -12.61 -8.69 14.31
C ARG A 83 -13.13 -9.15 15.67
N LYS A 84 -12.24 -9.28 16.66
CA LYS A 84 -12.62 -9.66 18.02
C LYS A 84 -13.39 -8.55 18.74
N ALA A 85 -12.99 -7.29 18.56
CA ALA A 85 -13.61 -6.14 19.21
C ALA A 85 -14.91 -5.68 18.51
N PHE A 86 -14.96 -5.76 17.18
CA PHE A 86 -16.09 -5.37 16.35
C PHE A 86 -16.32 -6.47 15.28
N PRO A 87 -17.08 -7.53 15.60
CA PRO A 87 -17.28 -8.69 14.70
C PRO A 87 -17.88 -8.33 13.34
N GLU A 88 -18.72 -7.30 13.30
CA GLU A 88 -19.42 -6.80 12.11
C GLU A 88 -18.54 -5.86 11.26
N ALA A 89 -17.28 -5.62 11.64
CA ALA A 89 -16.39 -4.73 10.91
C ALA A 89 -16.03 -5.33 9.56
N ASN A 90 -16.11 -4.51 8.51
CA ASN A 90 -15.68 -4.89 7.17
C ASN A 90 -14.17 -4.65 7.05
N ILE A 91 -13.43 -5.64 6.57
CA ILE A 91 -11.98 -5.57 6.39
C ILE A 91 -11.69 -5.42 4.90
N VAL A 92 -10.90 -4.42 4.53
CA VAL A 92 -10.51 -4.18 3.14
C VAL A 92 -9.00 -4.41 3.03
N ARG A 93 -8.60 -5.33 2.16
CA ARG A 93 -7.21 -5.69 1.88
C ARG A 93 -6.85 -5.23 0.46
N PRO A 94 -6.42 -3.97 0.29
CA PRO A 94 -5.94 -3.52 -1.00
C PRO A 94 -4.57 -4.13 -1.29
N SER A 95 -4.32 -4.43 -2.56
CA SER A 95 -2.96 -4.59 -3.10
C SER A 95 -2.21 -3.25 -3.06
N ASN A 96 -0.93 -3.26 -3.45
CA ASN A 96 -0.16 -2.05 -3.68
C ASN A 96 -0.93 -1.07 -4.57
N MET A 97 -1.23 0.10 -4.00
CA MET A 97 -2.01 1.13 -4.68
C MET A 97 -1.12 2.00 -5.55
N PHE A 98 -1.62 2.37 -6.73
CA PHE A 98 -1.01 3.39 -7.59
C PHE A 98 -1.87 4.65 -7.70
N GLY A 99 -1.22 5.81 -7.87
CA GLY A 99 -1.83 7.13 -7.90
C GLY A 99 -0.81 8.28 -7.77
N PRO A 100 -1.25 9.56 -7.79
CA PRO A 100 -0.37 10.73 -7.92
C PRO A 100 0.73 10.89 -6.85
N GLU A 101 0.55 10.28 -5.68
CA GLU A 101 1.47 10.31 -4.52
C GLU A 101 1.79 8.90 -4.00
N ASP A 102 1.70 7.89 -4.86
CA ASP A 102 1.93 6.51 -4.44
C ASP A 102 3.39 6.23 -4.03
N ARG A 103 3.58 5.08 -3.37
CA ARG A 103 4.90 4.53 -3.02
C ARG A 103 5.33 3.41 -3.98
N LEU A 104 4.77 3.37 -5.18
CA LEU A 104 5.01 2.38 -6.23
C LEU A 104 5.57 3.07 -7.49
N LEU A 105 4.72 3.58 -8.38
CA LEU A 105 5.11 4.20 -9.65
C LEU A 105 5.77 5.56 -9.45
N VAL A 106 5.21 6.40 -8.58
CA VAL A 106 5.78 7.72 -8.24
C VAL A 106 7.08 7.54 -7.46
N TRP A 107 7.17 6.50 -6.62
CA TRP A 107 8.43 6.15 -5.96
C TRP A 107 9.52 5.81 -6.98
N MET A 108 9.21 4.97 -8.00
CA MET A 108 10.13 4.65 -9.10
C MET A 108 10.49 5.91 -9.92
N GLY A 109 9.51 6.73 -10.26
CA GLY A 109 9.70 8.00 -10.99
C GLY A 109 10.67 8.96 -10.28
N ASN A 110 10.58 9.05 -8.94
CA ASN A 110 11.52 9.83 -8.15
C ASN A 110 12.96 9.29 -8.20
N ARG A 111 13.16 8.00 -8.50
CA ARG A 111 14.49 7.38 -8.58
C ARG A 111 15.18 7.61 -9.91
N LEU A 112 14.45 8.04 -10.92
CA LEU A 112 15.00 8.39 -12.23
C LEU A 112 16.09 9.48 -12.13
N ASN A 113 15.99 10.37 -11.15
CA ASN A 113 16.99 11.42 -10.90
C ASN A 113 18.29 10.91 -10.25
N TYR A 114 18.30 9.68 -9.72
CA TYR A 114 19.46 9.07 -9.06
C TYR A 114 20.17 8.03 -9.95
N GLY A 115 19.84 7.98 -11.24
CA GLY A 115 20.53 7.13 -12.22
C GLY A 115 20.08 5.66 -12.27
N GLY A 116 19.19 5.23 -11.37
CA GLY A 116 18.65 3.87 -11.41
C GLY A 116 17.53 3.61 -10.41
N VAL A 117 16.67 2.64 -10.75
CA VAL A 117 15.60 2.14 -9.87
C VAL A 117 16.08 0.84 -9.23
N PRO A 118 16.20 0.78 -7.88
CA PRO A 118 16.56 -0.46 -7.21
C PRO A 118 15.38 -1.43 -7.19
N VAL A 119 15.62 -2.68 -7.57
CA VAL A 119 14.66 -3.78 -7.49
C VAL A 119 15.28 -4.95 -6.74
N VAL A 120 14.46 -5.70 -6.00
CA VAL A 120 14.91 -6.87 -5.23
C VAL A 120 14.76 -8.11 -6.11
N ASN A 121 15.77 -8.98 -6.14
CA ASN A 121 15.78 -10.23 -6.91
C ASN A 121 15.30 -10.04 -8.36
N ASN A 122 15.97 -9.15 -9.11
CA ASN A 122 15.65 -8.73 -10.48
C ASN A 122 14.27 -8.08 -10.68
N GLY A 123 13.49 -7.89 -9.61
CA GLY A 123 12.11 -7.45 -9.70
C GLY A 123 11.15 -8.56 -10.14
N ASP A 124 11.51 -9.83 -9.92
CA ASP A 124 10.75 -11.00 -10.38
C ASP A 124 9.42 -11.23 -9.61
N ALA A 125 9.27 -10.61 -8.44
CA ALA A 125 8.04 -10.72 -7.66
C ALA A 125 6.85 -10.06 -8.41
N VAL A 126 5.74 -10.79 -8.47
CA VAL A 126 4.52 -10.39 -9.20
C VAL A 126 3.56 -9.70 -8.25
N ILE A 127 3.04 -8.55 -8.66
CA ILE A 127 2.04 -7.78 -7.92
C ILE A 127 0.85 -7.43 -8.82
N GLN A 128 -0.33 -7.25 -8.23
CA GLN A 128 -1.56 -6.88 -8.94
C GLN A 128 -2.03 -5.49 -8.51
N PRO A 129 -1.39 -4.41 -8.98
CA PRO A 129 -1.54 -3.07 -8.43
C PRO A 129 -2.94 -2.51 -8.68
N VAL A 130 -3.51 -1.85 -7.67
CA VAL A 130 -4.89 -1.36 -7.71
C VAL A 130 -4.95 0.17 -7.72
N PHE A 131 -5.86 0.75 -8.50
CA PHE A 131 -5.99 2.19 -8.56
C PHE A 131 -6.58 2.75 -7.26
N VAL A 132 -5.94 3.76 -6.67
CA VAL A 132 -6.36 4.32 -5.37
C VAL A 132 -7.82 4.82 -5.35
N ASN A 133 -8.32 5.38 -6.46
CA ASN A 133 -9.70 5.85 -6.52
C ASN A 133 -10.71 4.71 -6.58
N ASP A 134 -10.34 3.54 -7.12
CA ASP A 134 -11.24 2.38 -7.14
C ASP A 134 -11.33 1.75 -5.75
N VAL A 135 -10.23 1.73 -5.00
CA VAL A 135 -10.25 1.39 -3.56
C VAL A 135 -11.14 2.35 -2.78
N ALA A 136 -11.06 3.66 -3.05
CA ALA A 136 -11.91 4.65 -2.40
C ALA A 136 -13.40 4.46 -2.74
N LYS A 137 -13.75 4.18 -4.01
CA LYS A 137 -15.13 3.84 -4.42
C LYS A 137 -15.62 2.57 -3.74
N ALA A 138 -14.79 1.53 -3.67
CA ALA A 138 -15.13 0.28 -3.02
C ALA A 138 -15.43 0.49 -1.52
N ILE A 139 -14.59 1.25 -0.82
CA ILE A 139 -14.86 1.64 0.58
C ILE A 139 -16.17 2.41 0.68
N TYR A 140 -16.41 3.37 -0.22
CA TYR A 140 -17.67 4.10 -0.27
C TYR A 140 -18.89 3.16 -0.42
N HIS A 141 -18.89 2.24 -1.39
CA HIS A 141 -19.97 1.27 -1.57
C HIS A 141 -20.20 0.38 -0.34
N ILE A 142 -19.11 -0.11 0.30
CA ILE A 142 -19.20 -0.85 1.56
C ILE A 142 -19.90 -0.02 2.64
N THR A 143 -19.67 1.29 2.69
CA THR A 143 -20.33 2.15 3.69
C THR A 143 -21.79 2.45 3.39
N GLN A 144 -22.20 2.40 2.12
CA GLN A 144 -23.59 2.72 1.71
C GLN A 144 -24.51 1.50 1.81
N ASP A 145 -23.99 0.28 1.74
CA ASP A 145 -24.78 -0.94 1.79
C ASP A 145 -24.85 -1.52 3.20
N ASP A 146 -26.01 -1.34 3.86
CA ASP A 146 -26.28 -1.86 5.20
C ASP A 146 -26.24 -3.39 5.31
N THR A 147 -26.33 -4.10 4.19
CA THR A 147 -26.27 -5.57 4.14
C THR A 147 -24.83 -6.10 4.20
N ILE A 148 -23.84 -5.23 3.96
CA ILE A 148 -22.42 -5.59 4.01
C ILE A 148 -21.92 -5.41 5.44
N GLN A 149 -21.89 -6.52 6.18
CA GLN A 149 -21.36 -6.54 7.55
C GLN A 149 -20.45 -7.75 7.74
N GLY A 150 -19.35 -7.51 8.45
CA GLY A 150 -18.39 -8.55 8.81
C GLY A 150 -17.72 -9.23 7.61
N LYS A 151 -17.65 -8.60 6.43
CA LYS A 151 -16.98 -9.19 5.25
C LYS A 151 -15.51 -8.82 5.19
N THR A 152 -14.72 -9.59 4.46
CA THR A 152 -13.34 -9.25 4.09
C THR A 152 -13.27 -9.16 2.57
N PHE A 153 -12.71 -8.06 2.06
CA PHE A 153 -12.60 -7.79 0.63
C PHE A 153 -11.13 -7.71 0.22
N GLU A 154 -10.77 -8.34 -0.90
CA GLU A 154 -9.43 -8.28 -1.49
C GLU A 154 -9.50 -7.45 -2.77
N LEU A 155 -8.96 -6.23 -2.69
CA LEU A 155 -9.07 -5.24 -3.76
C LEU A 155 -7.77 -5.22 -4.57
N VAL A 156 -7.85 -5.75 -5.78
CA VAL A 156 -6.72 -5.89 -6.71
C VAL A 156 -7.05 -5.26 -8.05
N GLY A 157 -6.04 -4.88 -8.81
CA GLY A 157 -6.20 -4.37 -10.17
C GLY A 157 -6.63 -5.45 -11.18
N ASP A 158 -6.78 -5.05 -12.43
CA ASP A 158 -7.17 -5.96 -13.52
C ASP A 158 -6.02 -6.86 -13.99
N GLU A 159 -4.78 -6.36 -13.90
CA GLU A 159 -3.60 -6.97 -14.52
C GLU A 159 -2.48 -7.20 -13.49
N GLU A 160 -1.72 -8.26 -13.68
CA GLU A 160 -0.54 -8.62 -12.88
C GLU A 160 0.73 -8.11 -13.55
N PHE A 161 1.66 -7.59 -12.76
CA PHE A 161 2.94 -7.07 -13.22
C PHE A 161 4.05 -7.50 -12.27
N THR A 162 5.21 -7.81 -12.83
CA THR A 162 6.46 -7.85 -12.06
C THR A 162 6.90 -6.43 -11.69
N TYR A 163 7.66 -6.26 -10.60
CA TYR A 163 8.28 -4.97 -10.29
C TYR A 163 9.18 -4.47 -11.43
N LYS A 164 9.80 -5.39 -12.17
CA LYS A 164 10.56 -5.08 -13.38
C LYS A 164 9.68 -4.45 -14.46
N GLU A 165 8.57 -5.09 -14.81
CA GLU A 165 7.64 -4.57 -15.83
C GLU A 165 7.08 -3.20 -15.44
N LEU A 166 6.78 -2.98 -14.16
CA LEU A 166 6.33 -1.66 -13.69
C LEU A 166 7.42 -0.60 -13.82
N ALA A 167 8.68 -0.94 -13.55
CA ALA A 167 9.77 -0.01 -13.72
C ALA A 167 10.04 0.28 -15.20
N ASP A 168 10.03 -0.74 -16.06
CA ASP A 168 10.15 -0.60 -17.51
C ASP A 168 8.99 0.25 -18.07
N TYR A 169 7.77 0.06 -17.56
CA TYR A 169 6.61 0.89 -17.88
C TYR A 169 6.82 2.36 -17.49
N VAL A 170 7.33 2.63 -16.27
CA VAL A 170 7.67 4.00 -15.84
C VAL A 170 8.73 4.60 -16.77
N PHE A 171 9.72 3.83 -17.22
CA PHE A 171 10.77 4.33 -18.13
C PHE A 171 10.18 4.72 -19.48
N ASP A 172 9.30 3.90 -20.05
CA ASP A 172 8.66 4.21 -21.32
C ASP A 172 7.76 5.44 -21.22
N ILE A 173 6.92 5.54 -20.19
CA ILE A 173 6.05 6.71 -20.00
C ILE A 173 6.86 7.99 -19.80
N THR A 174 7.94 7.90 -19.03
CA THR A 174 8.77 9.08 -18.70
C THR A 174 9.78 9.44 -19.77
N LYS A 175 9.92 8.61 -20.82
CA LYS A 175 10.93 8.77 -21.89
C LYS A 175 12.34 8.94 -21.33
N ARG A 176 12.64 8.19 -20.27
CA ARG A 176 13.95 8.14 -19.62
C ARG A 176 14.50 6.72 -19.70
N ASN A 177 15.84 6.61 -19.77
CA ASN A 177 16.54 5.34 -19.88
C ASN A 177 17.48 5.12 -18.67
N PRO A 178 16.95 5.02 -17.44
CA PRO A 178 17.76 4.69 -16.27
C PRO A 178 18.12 3.19 -16.26
N THR A 179 19.00 2.81 -15.34
CA THR A 179 19.36 1.39 -15.14
C THR A 179 18.47 0.75 -14.07
N LEU A 180 18.01 -0.48 -14.30
CA LEU A 180 17.48 -1.32 -13.23
C LEU A 180 18.62 -1.89 -12.38
N VAL A 181 18.64 -1.52 -11.11
CA VAL A 181 19.68 -1.95 -10.18
C VAL A 181 19.16 -3.17 -9.43
N ASN A 182 19.60 -4.36 -9.84
CA ASN A 182 19.26 -5.60 -9.15
C ASN A 182 20.01 -5.69 -7.81
N LEU A 183 19.24 -5.85 -6.73
CA LEU A 183 19.74 -6.15 -5.40
C LEU A 183 19.26 -7.55 -5.00
N PRO A 184 20.17 -8.54 -4.85
CA PRO A 184 19.81 -9.79 -4.18
C PRO A 184 19.23 -9.52 -2.80
N LEU A 185 18.20 -10.27 -2.39
CA LEU A 185 17.50 -10.04 -1.13
C LEU A 185 18.41 -9.86 0.10
N PRO A 186 19.46 -10.68 0.33
CA PRO A 186 20.36 -10.48 1.47
C PRO A 186 21.11 -9.14 1.43
N VAL A 187 21.47 -8.66 0.24
CA VAL A 187 22.11 -7.36 0.05
C VAL A 187 21.11 -6.23 0.32
N ALA A 188 19.89 -6.35 -0.20
CA ALA A 188 18.82 -5.40 0.06
C ALA A 188 18.50 -5.31 1.55
N GLN A 189 18.40 -6.45 2.25
CA GLN A 189 18.20 -6.50 3.70
C GLN A 189 19.39 -5.87 4.45
N ALA A 190 20.63 -6.11 4.03
CA ALA A 190 21.78 -5.46 4.65
C ALA A 190 21.73 -3.93 4.51
N ILE A 191 21.38 -3.40 3.32
CA ILE A 191 21.17 -1.96 3.12
C ILE A 191 20.03 -1.46 4.03
N GLY A 192 18.90 -2.18 4.05
CA GLY A 192 17.76 -1.87 4.90
C GLY A 192 18.10 -1.80 6.38
N TYR A 193 19.00 -2.66 6.87
CA TYR A 193 19.45 -2.68 8.27
C TYR A 193 20.17 -1.40 8.69
N PHE A 194 20.99 -0.84 7.80
CA PHE A 194 21.67 0.43 8.06
C PHE A 194 20.72 1.61 7.89
N CYS A 195 19.85 1.58 6.87
CA CYS A 195 18.88 2.64 6.60
C CYS A 195 17.80 2.76 7.69
N GLU A 196 17.37 1.65 8.30
CA GLU A 196 16.34 1.69 9.35
C GLU A 196 16.81 2.32 10.65
N GLN A 197 18.11 2.62 10.83
CA GLN A 197 18.63 3.31 12.02
C GLN A 197 18.33 4.81 12.04
N PHE A 198 17.95 5.38 10.89
CA PHE A 198 17.59 6.79 10.79
C PHE A 198 16.12 7.02 11.24
N PRO A 199 15.78 8.21 11.78
CA PRO A 199 14.41 8.50 12.23
C PRO A 199 13.35 8.42 11.13
N ASP A 200 13.71 8.78 9.89
CA ASP A 200 12.85 8.65 8.70
C ASP A 200 13.52 7.73 7.67
N PRO A 201 13.43 6.40 7.88
CA PRO A 201 14.15 5.46 7.05
C PRO A 201 13.53 5.38 5.66
N LYS A 202 14.34 5.69 4.63
CA LYS A 202 13.92 5.61 3.22
C LYS A 202 13.90 4.19 2.68
N PHE A 203 14.44 3.23 3.42
CA PHE A 203 14.43 1.80 3.11
C PHE A 203 14.60 1.01 4.42
N THR A 204 13.98 -0.17 4.53
CA THR A 204 14.05 -1.01 5.72
C THR A 204 14.28 -2.46 5.35
N ARG A 205 14.75 -3.27 6.31
CA ARG A 205 14.87 -4.72 6.10
C ARG A 205 13.54 -5.36 5.70
N ASP A 206 12.49 -4.94 6.39
CA ASP A 206 11.15 -5.47 6.18
C ASP A 206 10.60 -5.11 4.79
N TRP A 207 10.86 -3.88 4.33
CA TRP A 207 10.46 -3.47 2.99
C TRP A 207 11.24 -4.24 1.91
N ALA A 208 12.52 -4.53 2.11
CA ALA A 208 13.26 -5.42 1.22
C ALA A 208 12.62 -6.81 1.11
N THR A 209 12.17 -7.37 2.24
CA THR A 209 11.42 -8.63 2.27
C THR A 209 10.10 -8.48 1.50
N LEU A 210 9.32 -7.43 1.75
CA LEU A 210 8.03 -7.19 1.06
C LEU A 210 8.20 -7.12 -0.47
N LEU A 211 9.24 -6.43 -0.97
CA LEU A 211 9.53 -6.34 -2.41
C LEU A 211 9.90 -7.68 -3.05
N SER A 212 10.19 -8.72 -2.26
CA SER A 212 10.46 -10.08 -2.76
C SER A 212 9.25 -11.01 -2.74
N LEU A 213 8.10 -10.56 -2.22
CA LEU A 213 6.88 -11.35 -2.12
C LEU A 213 5.93 -11.07 -3.28
N ASN A 214 5.23 -12.12 -3.72
CA ASN A 214 4.13 -11.96 -4.66
C ASN A 214 2.91 -11.36 -3.94
N GLU A 215 2.31 -10.33 -4.53
CA GLU A 215 1.12 -9.64 -4.04
C GLU A 215 0.00 -9.75 -5.09
N VAL A 216 -0.50 -10.97 -5.24
CA VAL A 216 -1.59 -11.31 -6.17
C VAL A 216 -2.75 -11.94 -5.41
N LYS A 217 -3.98 -11.72 -5.88
CA LYS A 217 -5.16 -12.31 -5.26
C LYS A 217 -5.18 -13.82 -5.53
N THR A 218 -5.17 -14.61 -4.47
CA THR A 218 -5.22 -16.09 -4.56
C THR A 218 -6.47 -16.69 -3.93
N SER A 219 -7.27 -15.88 -3.23
CA SER A 219 -8.48 -16.33 -2.54
C SER A 219 -9.76 -16.00 -3.33
N ASP A 220 -10.83 -16.72 -3.03
CA ASP A 220 -12.17 -16.47 -3.57
C ASP A 220 -12.93 -15.36 -2.81
N LEU A 221 -12.24 -14.55 -1.99
CA LEU A 221 -12.86 -13.43 -1.30
C LEU A 221 -13.40 -12.39 -2.29
N PRO A 222 -14.49 -11.67 -1.97
CA PRO A 222 -15.03 -10.64 -2.85
C PRO A 222 -14.00 -9.53 -3.10
N GLY A 223 -13.98 -8.97 -4.30
CA GLY A 223 -13.11 -7.87 -4.73
C GLY A 223 -13.89 -6.64 -5.19
N LEU A 224 -13.30 -5.90 -6.14
CA LEU A 224 -13.88 -4.65 -6.64
C LEU A 224 -15.20 -4.86 -7.39
N ARG A 225 -15.29 -5.90 -8.23
CA ARG A 225 -16.45 -6.16 -9.09
C ARG A 225 -17.70 -6.52 -8.29
N GLU A 226 -17.54 -7.24 -7.19
CA GLU A 226 -18.62 -7.54 -6.25
C GLU A 226 -19.16 -6.30 -5.54
N LEU A 227 -18.43 -5.18 -5.59
CA LEU A 227 -18.81 -3.88 -5.06
C LEU A 227 -19.23 -2.89 -6.17
N ASP A 228 -19.53 -3.40 -7.37
CA ASP A 228 -19.91 -2.60 -8.56
C ASP A 228 -18.82 -1.59 -8.98
N VAL A 229 -17.55 -1.95 -8.74
CA VAL A 229 -16.37 -1.17 -9.16
C VAL A 229 -15.58 -1.95 -10.20
N GLU A 230 -15.52 -1.45 -11.42
CA GLU A 230 -14.62 -1.99 -12.44
C GLU A 230 -13.19 -1.51 -12.19
N PRO A 231 -12.18 -2.40 -12.14
CA PRO A 231 -10.79 -2.02 -11.93
C PRO A 231 -10.27 -1.18 -13.08
N THR A 232 -9.72 -0.01 -12.75
CA THR A 232 -9.10 0.88 -13.72
C THR A 232 -7.74 0.37 -14.13
N LYS A 233 -7.53 0.22 -15.45
CA LYS A 233 -6.24 -0.18 -16.03
C LYS A 233 -5.13 0.82 -15.69
N LEU A 234 -3.95 0.31 -15.42
CA LEU A 234 -2.78 1.10 -15.05
C LEU A 234 -2.40 2.08 -16.16
N GLU A 235 -2.47 1.63 -17.42
CA GLU A 235 -2.15 2.38 -18.64
C GLU A 235 -3.05 3.60 -18.84
N LYS A 236 -4.26 3.56 -18.29
CA LYS A 236 -5.24 4.65 -18.42
C LYS A 236 -4.89 5.84 -17.53
N GLU A 237 -4.43 5.59 -16.31
CA GLU A 237 -4.28 6.64 -15.28
C GLU A 237 -2.82 6.99 -14.98
N ALA A 238 -1.90 6.03 -15.07
CA ALA A 238 -0.49 6.27 -14.74
C ALA A 238 0.17 7.40 -15.55
N PRO A 239 -0.09 7.57 -16.87
CA PRO A 239 0.50 8.66 -17.64
C PRO A 239 0.16 10.06 -17.09
N ASN A 240 -1.04 10.23 -16.53
CA ASN A 240 -1.55 11.54 -16.07
C ASN A 240 -0.69 12.14 -14.94
N PHE A 241 -0.09 11.31 -14.09
CA PHE A 241 0.74 11.77 -12.97
C PHE A 241 2.21 11.43 -13.11
N LEU A 242 2.61 10.54 -14.03
CA LEU A 242 4.01 10.25 -14.33
C LEU A 242 4.65 11.28 -15.27
N ILE A 243 3.86 12.01 -16.07
CA ILE A 243 4.34 13.04 -17.00
C ILE A 243 5.25 14.10 -16.34
N LYS A 244 5.09 14.33 -15.03
CA LYS A 244 5.95 15.24 -14.26
C LYS A 244 7.43 14.84 -14.24
N PHE A 245 7.73 13.58 -14.55
CA PHE A 245 9.10 13.04 -14.62
C PHE A 245 9.70 13.07 -16.03
N ASN A 246 8.94 13.49 -17.06
CA ASN A 246 9.45 13.61 -18.42
C ASN A 246 10.53 14.70 -18.51
N PRO A 247 11.53 14.56 -19.40
CA PRO A 247 12.41 15.67 -19.76
C PRO A 247 11.58 16.87 -20.26
N GLY A 248 11.71 18.03 -19.61
CA GLY A 248 10.89 19.22 -19.87
C GLY A 248 9.56 19.31 -19.07
N GLY A 249 9.21 18.28 -18.30
CA GLY A 249 7.99 18.25 -17.49
C GLY A 249 6.71 18.31 -18.35
N HIS A 250 5.71 19.06 -17.88
CA HIS A 250 4.44 19.27 -18.60
C HIS A 250 4.58 20.08 -19.90
N PHE A 251 5.66 20.86 -20.04
CA PHE A 251 5.93 21.69 -21.20
C PHE A 251 7.08 21.05 -21.99
N GLN A 252 6.77 20.02 -22.77
CA GLN A 252 7.72 19.57 -23.78
C GLN A 252 7.95 20.73 -24.75
N GLU A 253 9.19 21.23 -24.82
CA GLU A 253 9.60 22.12 -25.90
C GLU A 253 9.43 21.35 -27.22
N VAL A 254 8.50 21.81 -28.04
CA VAL A 254 8.36 21.34 -29.42
C VAL A 254 9.58 21.86 -30.19
N SER A 255 10.64 21.07 -30.25
CA SER A 255 11.78 21.34 -31.14
C SER A 255 11.30 21.23 -32.59
N GLY A 256 10.89 22.35 -33.21
CA GLY A 256 10.42 22.30 -34.60
C GLY A 256 9.95 23.58 -35.30
N TYR A 257 10.21 24.79 -34.80
CA TYR A 257 10.00 26.02 -35.57
C TYR A 257 11.11 27.05 -35.32
N HIS A 258 12.25 26.86 -35.97
CA HIS A 258 13.17 27.92 -36.38
C HIS A 258 13.83 27.52 -37.69
#